data_AF-B0LSV4-F1
#
_entry.id   AF-B0LSV4-F1
#
_cell.length_a   1.000
_cell.length_b   1.000
_cell.length_c   1.000
_cell.angle_alpha   90.00
_cell.angle_beta   90.00
_cell.angle_gamma   90.00
#
_symmetry.space_group_name_H-M   'P 1'
#
loop_
_entity.id
_entity.type
_entity.pdbx_description
1 polymer ?
#
loop_
_entity_poly.entity_id
_entity_poly.type
_entity_poly.pdbx_seq_one_letter_code
_entity_poly.pdbx_strand_id
1 'polypeptide(L)'
;FFLLVSVMTWWLRSYLLAQQHEMGKRVAWAFASAIWLFLVLGLIRPVLMGSWSEAVPYGIFPHLDWTTAFSIRYGNLYYNPFHCLSIVFLYGSVLLFAMHGATILAVTRFGGDRELEQIYDRGT
;
A
#
# COMPACT_ATOMS: atom_id res chain seq x y z
N PHE A 1 1.33 20.28 4.84
CA PHE A 1 1.11 20.17 6.29
C PHE A 1 -0.16 19.39 6.63
N PHE A 2 -1.36 19.89 6.34
CA PHE A 2 -2.62 19.25 6.77
C PHE A 2 -2.81 17.81 6.31
N LEU A 3 -2.45 17.47 5.06
CA LEU A 3 -2.52 16.09 4.57
C LEU A 3 -1.65 15.13 5.40
N LEU A 4 -0.42 15.55 5.75
CA LEU A 4 0.49 14.76 6.57
C LEU A 4 -0.12 14.47 7.95
N VAL A 5 -0.63 15.50 8.62
CA VAL A 5 -1.29 15.35 9.93
C VAL A 5 -2.48 14.40 9.82
N SER A 6 -3.33 14.58 8.81
CA SER A 6 -4.49 13.72 8.56
C SER A 6 -4.12 12.25 8.36
N VAL A 7 -3.12 11.96 7.53
CA VAL A 7 -2.66 10.58 7.28
C VAL A 7 -2.06 9.95 8.54
N MET A 8 -1.25 10.70 9.30
CA MET A 8 -0.62 10.18 10.53
C MET A 8 -1.63 9.94 11.66
N THR A 9 -2.62 10.82 11.82
CA THR A 9 -3.69 10.61 12.82
C THR A 9 -4.63 9.48 12.38
N TRP A 10 -4.85 9.28 11.08
CA TRP A 10 -5.59 8.12 10.56
C TRP A 10 -4.85 6.80 10.83
N TRP A 11 -3.52 6.80 10.73
CA TRP A 11 -2.72 5.63 11.10
C TRP A 11 -2.84 5.30 12.58
N LEU A 12 -2.70 6.31 13.44
CA LEU A 12 -2.91 6.16 14.88
C LEU A 12 -4.31 5.63 15.19
N ARG A 13 -5.35 6.15 14.52
CA ARG A 13 -6.72 5.65 14.63
C ARG A 13 -6.81 4.16 14.31
N SER A 14 -6.22 3.70 13.20
CA SER A 14 -6.22 2.27 12.82
C SER A 14 -5.54 1.39 13.88
N TYR A 15 -4.47 1.88 14.51
CA TYR A 15 -3.80 1.17 15.61
C TYR A 15 -4.69 1.08 16.88
N LEU A 16 -5.27 2.21 17.28
CA LEU A 16 -6.09 2.31 18.49
C LEU A 16 -7.38 1.48 18.38
N LEU A 17 -8.04 1.49 17.23
CA LEU A 17 -9.23 0.66 16.99
C LEU A 17 -8.91 -0.83 17.15
N ALA A 18 -7.81 -1.29 16.54
CA ALA A 18 -7.37 -2.67 16.74
C ALA A 18 -7.04 -2.97 18.21
N GLN A 19 -6.71 -1.96 19.04
CA GLN A 19 -6.43 -2.16 20.48
C GLN A 19 -7.69 -2.27 21.30
N GLN A 20 -8.65 -1.41 21.02
CA GLN A 20 -9.97 -1.44 21.65
C GLN A 20 -10.71 -2.76 21.40
N HIS A 21 -10.49 -3.37 20.24
CA HIS A 21 -11.07 -4.67 19.89
C HIS A 21 -10.15 -5.88 20.19
N GLU A 22 -9.03 -5.67 20.90
CA GLU A 22 -8.07 -6.74 21.24
C GLU A 22 -7.54 -7.54 20.02
N MET A 23 -7.52 -6.90 18.86
CA MET A 23 -7.06 -7.49 17.60
C MET A 23 -5.55 -7.24 17.38
N GLY A 24 -4.94 -8.13 16.60
CA GLY A 24 -3.58 -7.94 16.09
C GLY A 24 -3.44 -6.69 15.21
N LYS A 25 -2.28 -6.02 15.25
CA LYS A 25 -2.04 -4.72 14.57
C LYS A 25 -1.70 -4.82 13.08
N ARG A 26 -2.03 -5.95 12.43
CA ARG A 26 -1.64 -6.24 11.03
C ARG A 26 -2.05 -5.12 10.06
N VAL A 27 -3.26 -4.57 10.20
CA VAL A 27 -3.75 -3.47 9.35
C VAL A 27 -2.93 -2.19 9.55
N ALA A 28 -2.60 -1.83 10.80
CA ALA A 28 -1.78 -0.64 11.07
C ALA A 28 -0.36 -0.78 10.49
N TRP A 29 0.23 -1.97 10.55
CA TRP A 29 1.55 -2.24 9.95
C TRP A 29 1.52 -2.24 8.42
N ALA A 30 0.50 -2.84 7.81
CA ALA A 30 0.31 -2.77 6.36
C ALA A 30 0.13 -1.30 5.90
N PHE A 31 -0.67 -0.52 6.63
CA PHE A 31 -0.86 0.89 6.32
C PHE A 31 0.42 1.72 6.48
N ALA A 32 1.25 1.42 7.49
CA ALA A 32 2.56 2.06 7.65
C ALA A 32 3.46 1.90 6.41
N SER A 33 3.39 0.75 5.72
CA SER A 33 4.12 0.53 4.46
C SER A 33 3.65 1.44 3.32
N ALA A 34 2.35 1.77 3.25
CA ALA A 34 1.84 2.73 2.27
C ALA A 34 2.25 4.17 2.63
N ILE A 35 2.23 4.50 3.92
CA ILE A 35 2.69 5.79 4.44
C ILE A 35 4.18 5.99 4.12
N TRP A 36 4.99 4.94 4.18
CA TRP A 36 6.40 5.00 3.79
C TRP A 36 6.59 5.58 2.38
N LEU A 37 5.90 5.04 1.36
CA LEU A 37 5.98 5.57 -0.01
C LEU A 37 5.51 7.03 -0.09
N PHE A 38 4.40 7.36 0.57
CA PHE A 38 3.88 8.73 0.65
C PHE A 38 4.91 9.71 1.25
N LEU A 39 5.57 9.33 2.35
CA LEU A 39 6.60 10.14 3.00
C LEU A 39 7.86 10.25 2.12
N VAL A 40 8.28 9.17 1.46
CA VAL A 40 9.43 9.21 0.55
C VAL A 40 9.20 10.22 -0.57
N LEU A 41 8.03 10.19 -1.21
CA LEU A 41 7.71 11.07 -2.35
C LEU A 41 7.50 12.54 -1.94
N GLY A 42 6.80 12.78 -0.82
CA GLY A 42 6.36 14.12 -0.42
C GLY A 42 7.18 14.82 0.66
N LEU A 43 8.08 14.12 1.35
CA LEU A 43 8.82 14.66 2.49
C LEU A 43 10.30 14.27 2.50
N ILE A 44 10.61 12.98 2.61
CA ILE A 44 11.99 12.51 2.85
C ILE A 44 12.88 12.83 1.65
N ARG A 45 12.51 12.44 0.42
CA ARG A 45 13.32 12.74 -0.77
C ARG A 45 13.44 14.25 -1.00
N PRO A 46 12.37 15.07 -0.98
CA PRO A 46 12.50 16.53 -1.11
C PRO A 46 13.46 17.17 -0.10
N VAL A 47 13.42 16.73 1.17
CA VAL A 47 14.36 17.18 2.21
C VAL A 47 15.80 16.78 1.89
N LEU A 48 16.04 15.52 1.50
CA LEU A 48 17.38 15.02 1.14
C LEU A 48 17.94 15.68 -0.13
N MET A 49 17.06 16.08 -1.06
CA MET A 49 17.43 16.83 -2.27
C MET A 49 17.59 18.34 -2.00
N GLY A 50 17.26 18.82 -0.80
CA GLY A 50 17.37 20.22 -0.41
C GLY A 50 16.35 21.16 -1.05
N SER A 51 15.28 20.64 -1.66
CA SER A 51 14.26 21.46 -2.33
C SER A 51 12.87 20.84 -2.29
N TRP A 52 11.87 21.64 -1.89
CA TRP A 52 10.45 21.26 -1.95
C TRP A 52 9.89 21.15 -3.38
N SER A 53 10.57 21.74 -4.38
CA SER A 53 10.18 21.61 -5.79
C SER A 53 10.29 20.18 -6.32
N GLU A 54 11.00 19.31 -5.59
CA GLU A 54 11.15 17.90 -5.91
C GLU A 54 9.94 17.04 -5.49
N ALA A 55 9.02 17.58 -4.69
CA ALA A 55 7.81 16.90 -4.23
C ALA A 55 6.74 16.78 -5.34
N VAL A 56 5.82 15.83 -5.15
CA VAL A 56 4.70 15.60 -6.08
C VAL A 56 3.67 16.74 -6.00
N PRO A 57 3.20 17.30 -7.14
CA PRO A 57 2.14 18.31 -7.15
C PRO A 57 0.75 17.72 -6.92
N TYR A 58 -0.16 18.52 -6.36
CA TYR A 58 -1.57 18.13 -6.20
C TYR A 58 -2.39 18.50 -7.43
N GLY A 59 -2.61 17.54 -8.33
CA GLY A 59 -3.47 17.69 -9.49
C GLY A 59 -3.49 16.43 -10.35
N ILE A 60 -4.61 16.15 -11.03
CA ILE A 60 -4.79 14.91 -11.79
C ILE A 60 -3.73 14.75 -12.89
N PHE A 61 -3.63 15.69 -13.85
CA PHE A 61 -2.57 15.60 -14.86
C PHE A 61 -1.18 15.97 -14.33
N PRO A 62 -1.02 17.03 -13.50
CA PRO A 62 0.29 17.40 -12.97
C PRO A 62 1.05 16.27 -12.24
N HIS A 63 0.38 15.40 -11.48
CA HIS A 63 1.08 14.29 -10.81
C HIS A 63 1.49 13.17 -11.79
N LEU A 64 0.75 12.98 -12.88
CA LEU A 64 1.12 12.05 -13.97
C LEU A 64 2.32 12.59 -14.75
N ASP A 65 2.32 13.88 -15.06
CA ASP A 65 3.45 14.58 -15.68
C ASP A 65 4.71 14.48 -14.81
N TRP A 66 4.56 14.71 -13.50
CA TRP A 66 5.64 14.54 -12.52
C TRP A 66 6.19 13.11 -12.52
N THR A 67 5.32 12.10 -12.54
CA THR A 67 5.73 10.68 -12.53
C THR A 67 6.54 10.33 -13.78
N THR A 68 6.10 10.82 -14.94
CA THR A 68 6.80 10.63 -16.21
C THR A 68 8.14 11.36 -16.21
N ALA A 69 8.15 12.63 -15.81
CA ALA A 69 9.34 13.45 -15.72
C ALA A 69 10.37 12.87 -14.75
N PHE A 70 9.92 12.27 -13.64
CA PHE A 70 10.79 11.59 -12.68
C PHE A 70 11.56 10.44 -13.34
N SER A 71 10.87 9.60 -14.12
CA SER A 71 11.52 8.50 -14.84
C SER A 71 12.53 9.00 -15.87
N ILE A 72 12.16 10.03 -16.63
CA ILE A 72 13.06 10.64 -17.64
C ILE A 72 14.31 11.22 -16.97
N ARG A 73 14.14 11.98 -15.88
CA ARG A 73 15.23 12.65 -15.16
C ARG A 73 16.25 11.67 -14.59
N TYR A 74 15.80 10.49 -14.15
CA TYR A 74 16.66 9.47 -13.54
C TYR A 74 17.04 8.31 -14.49
N GLY A 75 16.92 8.52 -15.81
CA GLY A 75 17.45 7.57 -16.79
C GLY A 75 16.65 6.28 -16.92
N ASN A 76 15.32 6.38 -16.91
CA ASN A 76 14.34 5.30 -17.08
C ASN A 76 14.24 4.34 -15.89
N LEU A 77 13.13 4.45 -15.15
CA LEU A 77 12.84 3.63 -13.97
C LEU A 77 12.69 2.12 -14.25
N TYR A 78 12.53 1.68 -15.50
CA TYR A 78 12.54 0.25 -15.82
C TYR A 78 13.85 -0.46 -15.49
N TYR A 79 14.95 0.30 -15.31
CA TYR A 79 16.23 -0.26 -14.89
C TYR A 79 16.48 -0.16 -13.38
N ASN A 80 15.56 0.43 -12.61
CA ASN A 80 15.66 0.43 -11.16
C ASN A 80 15.15 -0.90 -10.58
N PRO A 81 16.00 -1.70 -9.90
CA PRO A 81 15.60 -3.03 -9.42
C PRO A 81 14.45 -2.98 -8.39
N PHE A 82 14.37 -1.93 -7.57
CA PHE A 82 13.27 -1.78 -6.61
C PHE A 82 11.95 -1.40 -7.28
N HIS A 83 12.01 -0.64 -8.37
CA HIS A 83 10.82 -0.36 -9.19
C HIS A 83 10.31 -1.65 -9.85
N CYS A 84 11.20 -2.47 -10.40
CA CYS A 84 10.85 -3.78 -10.94
C CYS A 84 10.23 -4.70 -9.87
N LEU A 85 10.82 -4.77 -8.68
CA LEU A 85 10.25 -5.51 -7.54
C LEU A 85 8.86 -4.99 -7.17
N SER A 86 8.66 -3.67 -7.14
CA SER A 86 7.35 -3.07 -6.87
C SER A 86 6.31 -3.49 -7.90
N ILE A 87 6.67 -3.58 -9.18
CA ILE A 87 5.79 -4.08 -10.24
C ILE A 87 5.44 -5.56 -10.01
N VAL A 88 6.43 -6.40 -9.67
CA VAL A 88 6.22 -7.81 -9.34
C VAL A 88 5.21 -7.95 -8.21
N PHE A 89 5.34 -7.17 -7.13
CA PHE A 89 4.40 -7.23 -6.01
C PHE A 89 3.03 -6.65 -6.35
N LEU A 90 2.96 -5.61 -7.19
CA LEU A 90 1.69 -5.07 -7.67
C LEU A 90 0.91 -6.11 -8.48
N TYR A 91 1.54 -6.71 -9.48
CA TYR A 91 0.94 -7.77 -10.30
C TYR A 91 0.66 -9.03 -9.47
N GLY A 92 1.59 -9.40 -8.60
CA GLY A 92 1.43 -10.51 -7.67
C GLY A 92 0.24 -10.33 -6.73
N SER A 93 -0.05 -9.10 -6.28
CA SER A 93 -1.21 -8.83 -5.42
C SER A 93 -2.52 -9.05 -6.17
N VAL A 94 -2.62 -8.59 -7.42
CA VAL A 94 -3.79 -8.83 -8.27
C VAL A 94 -3.96 -10.33 -8.54
N LEU A 95 -2.88 -11.01 -8.90
CA LEU A 95 -2.87 -12.45 -9.16
C LEU A 95 -3.34 -13.24 -7.92
N LEU A 96 -2.73 -12.99 -6.76
CA LEU A 96 -3.05 -13.70 -5.53
C LEU A 96 -4.48 -13.42 -5.07
N PHE A 97 -4.95 -12.17 -5.19
CA PHE A 97 -6.32 -11.87 -4.78
C PHE A 97 -7.35 -12.46 -5.75
N ALA A 98 -7.07 -12.49 -7.06
CA ALA A 98 -7.91 -13.17 -8.02
C ALA A 98 -7.98 -14.69 -7.75
N MET A 99 -6.83 -15.32 -7.50
CA MET A 99 -6.76 -16.74 -7.11
C MET A 99 -7.54 -16.99 -5.83
N HIS A 100 -7.23 -16.26 -4.75
CA HIS A 100 -7.87 -16.44 -3.46
C HIS A 100 -9.38 -16.17 -3.50
N GLY A 101 -9.79 -15.04 -4.08
CA GLY A 101 -11.21 -14.69 -4.20
C GLY A 101 -12.00 -15.72 -5.02
N ALA A 102 -11.44 -16.19 -6.15
CA ALA A 102 -12.07 -17.24 -6.94
C ALA A 102 -12.13 -18.57 -6.18
N THR A 103 -11.07 -18.93 -5.43
CA THR A 103 -11.04 -20.14 -4.60
C THR A 103 -12.10 -20.09 -3.51
N ILE A 104 -12.18 -19.00 -2.73
CA ILE A 104 -13.17 -18.84 -1.66
C ILE A 104 -14.59 -18.93 -2.22
N LEU A 105 -14.87 -18.26 -3.34
CA LEU A 105 -16.17 -18.37 -4.02
C LEU A 105 -16.48 -19.80 -4.48
N ALA A 106 -15.49 -20.53 -5.01
CA ALA A 106 -15.66 -21.92 -5.44
C ALA A 106 -15.98 -22.88 -4.28
N VAL A 107 -15.48 -22.59 -3.07
CA VAL A 107 -15.74 -23.39 -1.86
C VAL A 107 -16.78 -22.77 -0.91
N THR A 108 -17.44 -21.67 -1.30
CA THR A 108 -18.49 -21.05 -0.48
C THR A 108 -19.66 -22.02 -0.22
N ARG A 109 -19.93 -22.94 -1.16
CA ARG A 109 -20.93 -24.02 -0.96
C ARG A 109 -20.62 -24.97 0.21
N PHE A 110 -19.36 -24.98 0.66
CA PHE A 110 -18.90 -25.72 1.83
C PHE A 110 -18.64 -24.81 3.04
N GLY A 111 -19.04 -23.53 2.96
CA GLY A 111 -18.79 -22.53 3.99
C GLY A 111 -17.34 -22.06 4.08
N GLY A 112 -16.58 -22.10 2.97
CA GLY A 112 -15.16 -21.70 2.96
C GLY A 112 -14.90 -20.21 3.19
N ASP A 113 -15.92 -19.36 3.06
CA ASP A 113 -15.89 -17.93 3.40
C ASP A 113 -15.87 -17.66 4.91
N ARG A 114 -16.23 -18.66 5.73
CA ARG A 114 -16.12 -18.65 7.19
C ARG A 114 -14.70 -18.96 7.64
N GLU A 115 -13.76 -18.13 7.19
CA GLU A 115 -12.32 -18.44 7.24
C GLU A 115 -11.79 -18.62 8.67
N LEU A 116 -12.31 -17.88 9.65
CA LEU A 116 -11.87 -18.02 11.06
C LEU A 116 -12.22 -19.41 11.60
N GLU A 117 -13.41 -19.92 11.30
CA GLU A 117 -13.80 -21.27 11.68
C GLU A 117 -12.98 -22.32 10.94
N GLN A 118 -12.77 -22.16 9.62
CA GLN A 118 -11.96 -23.10 8.82
C GLN A 118 -10.49 -23.15 9.24
N ILE A 119 -9.93 -22.04 9.74
CA ILE A 119 -8.56 -21.99 10.28
C ILE A 119 -8.47 -22.74 11.62
N TYR A 120 -9.49 -22.63 12.46
CA TYR A 120 -9.51 -23.28 13.78
C TYR A 120 -9.83 -24.78 13.67
N ASP A 121 -10.81 -25.15 12.85
CA ASP A 121 -11.25 -26.53 12.61
C ASP A 121 -11.43 -26.77 11.11
N ARG A 122 -10.49 -27.52 10.53
CA ARG A 122 -10.36 -27.68 9.08
C ARG A 122 -11.52 -28.51 8.51
N GLY A 123 -12.31 -27.90 7.62
CA GLY A 123 -13.41 -28.53 6.90
C GLY A 123 -13.01 -29.47 5.74
N THR A 124 -14.02 -29.82 4.93
CA THR A 124 -13.92 -30.70 3.75
C THR A 124 -13.33 -30.03 2.52
#